data_AF-A0A538AJ30-F1
#
_entry.id   AF-A0A538AJ30-F1
#
_cell.length_a   1.000
_cell.length_b   1.000
_cell.length_c   1.000
_cell.angle_alpha   90.00
_cell.angle_beta   90.00
_cell.angle_gamma   90.00
#
_symmetry.space_group_name_H-M   'P 1'
#
loop_
_entity.id
_entity.type
_entity.pdbx_description
1 polymer ?
#
loop_
_entity_poly.entity_id
_entity_poly.type
_entity_poly.pdbx_seq_one_letter_code
_entity_poly.pdbx_strand_id
1 'polypeptide(L)'
;MTSVALAPSAPRVVSAATFERGTFRSVNGGATWKATKLPNTTRVASFAVHPRRPNTVWFGTAKYAILKSTDGGRTWRHPNNRFTSWGEIRQIVLHPRNPRVLYAAAEQGGVLKSTDGGASWADANVG
;
A
#
# COMPACT_ATOMS: atom_id res chain seq x y z
N MET A 1 3.93 -15.92 1.91
CA MET A 1 2.86 -15.34 1.06
C MET A 1 3.47 -14.21 0.22
N THR A 2 3.31 -14.26 -1.09
CA THR A 2 3.72 -13.23 -2.06
C THR A 2 2.49 -12.40 -2.44
N SER A 3 2.61 -11.07 -2.46
CA SER A 3 1.49 -10.18 -2.83
C SER A 3 1.78 -9.52 -4.18
N VAL A 4 0.79 -9.53 -5.06
CA VAL A 4 0.81 -8.84 -6.36
C VAL A 4 -0.45 -8.00 -6.50
N ALA A 5 -0.33 -6.78 -7.02
CA ALA A 5 -1.50 -6.05 -7.49
C ALA A 5 -1.20 -5.33 -8.81
N LEU A 6 -2.26 -5.20 -9.60
CA LEU A 6 -2.25 -4.56 -10.91
C LEU A 6 -2.85 -3.16 -10.81
N ALA A 7 -2.32 -2.22 -11.57
CA ALA A 7 -2.91 -0.89 -11.72
C ALA A 7 -3.95 -0.91 -12.86
N PRO A 8 -5.27 -0.74 -12.60
CA PRO A 8 -6.27 -0.76 -13.67
C PRO A 8 -6.10 0.34 -14.72
N SER A 9 -5.57 1.52 -14.34
CA SER A 9 -5.30 2.64 -15.27
C SER A 9 -4.09 2.47 -16.17
N ALA A 10 -3.24 1.47 -15.91
CA ALA A 10 -2.02 1.29 -16.67
C ALA A 10 -1.74 -0.21 -16.72
N PRO A 11 -2.22 -0.93 -17.75
CA PRO A 11 -2.07 -2.38 -17.85
C PRO A 11 -0.59 -2.83 -17.89
N ARG A 12 0.33 -1.88 -18.10
CA ARG A 12 1.79 -2.08 -18.03
C ARG A 12 2.41 -1.77 -16.67
N VAL A 13 1.70 -1.24 -15.69
CA VAL A 13 2.27 -0.98 -14.35
C VAL A 13 1.84 -2.08 -13.40
N VAL A 14 2.82 -2.87 -12.95
CA VAL A 14 2.64 -3.98 -12.02
C VAL A 14 3.60 -3.75 -10.86
N SER A 15 3.16 -3.90 -9.61
CA SER A 15 4.10 -3.99 -8.50
C SER A 15 3.90 -5.29 -7.74
N ALA A 16 5.01 -5.85 -7.29
CA ALA A 16 5.07 -7.11 -6.58
C ALA A 16 5.92 -6.91 -5.32
N ALA A 17 5.51 -7.55 -4.24
CA ALA A 17 6.29 -7.59 -3.02
C ALA A 17 6.60 -9.04 -2.68
N THR A 18 7.88 -9.32 -2.41
CA THR A 18 8.36 -10.66 -2.08
C THR A 18 8.89 -10.71 -0.65
N PHE A 19 8.77 -11.88 -0.04
CA PHE A 19 9.00 -12.12 1.38
C PHE A 19 10.43 -11.81 1.85
N GLU A 20 11.43 -12.01 0.99
CA GLU A 20 12.86 -11.93 1.38
C GLU A 20 13.68 -10.94 0.54
N ARG A 21 13.24 -10.59 -0.67
CA ARG A 21 14.02 -9.78 -1.61
C ARG A 21 13.53 -8.34 -1.74
N GLY A 22 12.56 -7.95 -0.94
CA GLY A 22 12.01 -6.60 -0.92
C GLY A 22 10.88 -6.39 -1.92
N THR A 23 10.62 -5.12 -2.21
CA THR A 23 9.53 -4.68 -3.08
C THR A 23 10.06 -4.38 -4.47
N PHE A 24 9.27 -4.69 -5.48
CA PHE A 24 9.65 -4.56 -6.87
C PHE A 24 8.53 -3.88 -7.65
N ARG A 25 8.90 -2.98 -8.55
CA ARG A 25 7.95 -2.34 -9.46
C ARG A 25 8.36 -2.55 -10.90
N SER A 26 7.38 -2.92 -11.70
CA SER A 26 7.44 -2.96 -13.15
C SER A 26 6.57 -1.84 -13.74
N VAL A 27 7.07 -1.22 -14.81
CA VAL A 27 6.36 -0.19 -15.59
C VAL A 27 6.09 -0.64 -17.03
N ASN A 28 6.43 -1.88 -17.36
CA ASN A 28 6.37 -2.46 -18.70
C ASN A 28 5.68 -3.85 -18.73
N GLY A 29 4.68 -4.05 -17.88
CA GLY A 29 3.81 -5.24 -17.88
C GLY A 29 4.45 -6.46 -17.24
N GLY A 30 5.39 -6.27 -16.31
CA GLY A 30 6.14 -7.36 -15.69
C GLY A 30 7.40 -7.77 -16.48
N ALA A 31 7.71 -7.12 -17.60
CA ALA A 31 8.88 -7.47 -18.41
C ALA A 31 10.22 -7.11 -17.72
N THR A 32 10.27 -6.00 -16.97
CA THR A 32 11.39 -5.68 -16.08
C THR A 32 10.91 -5.18 -14.73
N TRP A 33 11.71 -5.45 -13.69
CA TRP A 33 11.41 -5.13 -12.31
C TRP A 33 12.54 -4.31 -11.70
N LYS A 34 12.19 -3.19 -11.05
CA LYS A 34 13.12 -2.38 -10.27
C LYS A 34 12.84 -2.55 -8.79
N ALA A 35 13.88 -2.91 -8.04
CA ALA A 35 13.80 -2.96 -6.58
C ALA A 35 13.47 -1.56 -6.03
N THR A 36 12.48 -1.49 -5.14
CA THR A 36 12.13 -0.30 -4.38
C THR A 36 12.66 -0.47 -2.96
N LYS A 37 13.41 0.53 -2.48
CA LYS A 37 13.88 0.54 -1.09
C LYS A 37 12.72 0.92 -0.18
N LEU A 38 12.29 -0.01 0.65
CA LEU A 38 11.43 0.31 1.77
C LEU A 38 12.25 0.97 2.88
N PRO A 39 11.71 1.99 3.56
CA PRO A 39 12.25 2.40 4.84
C PRO A 39 12.08 1.23 5.81
N ASN A 40 13.22 0.63 6.18
CA ASN A 40 13.34 -0.55 7.05
C ASN A 40 12.82 -1.84 6.40
N THR A 41 13.63 -2.90 6.51
CA THR A 41 13.34 -4.24 5.99
C THR A 41 12.12 -4.84 6.70
N THR A 42 10.93 -4.53 6.20
CA THR A 42 9.66 -5.07 6.69
C THR A 42 9.00 -5.93 5.64
N ARG A 43 8.27 -6.95 6.09
CA ARG A 43 7.41 -7.74 5.22
C ARG A 43 6.25 -6.88 4.75
N VAL A 44 6.00 -6.87 3.44
CA VAL A 44 4.78 -6.35 2.84
C VAL A 44 3.77 -7.48 2.74
N ALA A 45 2.63 -7.29 3.38
CA ALA A 45 1.52 -8.25 3.42
C ALA A 45 0.44 -7.95 2.38
N SER A 46 0.27 -6.68 2.03
CA SER A 46 -0.74 -6.24 1.06
C SER A 46 -0.27 -5.04 0.25
N PHE A 47 -0.88 -4.86 -0.91
CA PHE A 47 -0.55 -3.79 -1.84
C PHE A 47 -1.80 -3.27 -2.56
N ALA A 48 -1.88 -1.96 -2.74
CA ALA A 48 -2.94 -1.30 -3.48
C ALA A 48 -2.39 -0.21 -4.40
N VAL A 49 -3.01 -0.03 -5.57
CA VAL A 49 -2.63 0.99 -6.56
C VAL A 49 -3.81 1.91 -6.84
N HIS A 50 -3.51 3.20 -6.99
CA HIS A 50 -4.55 4.17 -7.33
C HIS A 50 -5.03 3.94 -8.77
N PRO A 51 -6.36 3.83 -9.01
CA PRO A 51 -6.94 3.38 -10.27
C PRO A 51 -6.84 4.38 -11.42
N ARG A 52 -6.34 5.60 -11.17
CA ARG A 52 -6.09 6.65 -12.19
C ARG A 52 -4.70 7.29 -12.08
N ARG A 53 -3.88 6.86 -11.12
CA ARG A 53 -2.59 7.49 -10.78
C ARG A 53 -1.60 6.38 -10.42
N PRO A 54 -1.04 5.67 -11.41
CA PRO A 54 -0.26 4.44 -11.17
C PRO A 54 1.07 4.64 -10.42
N ASN A 55 1.45 5.89 -10.13
CA ASN A 55 2.56 6.22 -9.22
C ASN A 55 2.12 6.37 -7.76
N THR A 56 0.81 6.47 -7.50
CA THR A 56 0.25 6.48 -6.15
C THR A 56 -0.10 5.06 -5.73
N VAL A 57 0.56 4.59 -4.68
CA VAL A 57 0.47 3.22 -4.19
C VAL A 57 0.52 3.15 -2.67
N TRP A 58 0.00 2.07 -2.11
CA TRP A 58 0.02 1.79 -0.68
C TRP A 58 0.51 0.37 -0.42
N PHE A 59 1.37 0.20 0.58
CA PHE A 59 1.74 -1.09 1.13
C PHE A 59 1.15 -1.25 2.53
N GLY A 60 0.55 -2.41 2.78
CA GLY A 60 0.34 -2.90 4.13
C GLY A 60 1.53 -3.74 4.55
N THR A 61 2.08 -3.46 5.72
CA THR A 61 3.31 -4.08 6.24
C THR A 61 3.07 -4.75 7.57
N ALA A 62 3.95 -5.69 7.93
CA ALA A 62 3.86 -6.42 9.20
C ALA A 62 4.19 -5.56 10.42
N LYS A 63 5.19 -4.68 10.30
CA LYS A 63 5.76 -3.95 11.44
C LYS A 63 5.41 -2.46 11.49
N TYR A 64 5.05 -1.87 10.35
CA TYR A 64 4.95 -0.40 10.21
C TYR A 64 3.60 0.06 9.66
N ALA A 65 2.59 -0.80 9.79
CA ALA A 65 1.24 -0.60 9.29
C ALA A 65 1.22 -0.24 7.79
N ILE A 66 0.68 0.93 7.45
CA ILE A 66 0.47 1.37 6.07
C ILE A 66 1.63 2.27 5.64
N LEU A 67 2.14 2.10 4.42
CA LEU A 67 3.07 3.01 3.77
C LEU A 67 2.45 3.53 2.48
N LYS A 68 2.58 4.82 2.21
CA LYS A 68 2.11 5.45 0.98
C LYS A 68 3.29 5.97 0.17
N SER A 69 3.22 5.79 -1.14
CA SER A 69 4.10 6.44 -2.10
C SER A 69 3.27 7.16 -3.16
N THR A 70 3.75 8.31 -3.63
CA THR A 70 3.15 9.07 -4.73
C THR A 70 4.05 9.14 -5.97
N ASP A 71 5.24 8.55 -5.91
CA ASP A 71 6.28 8.60 -6.94
C ASP A 71 6.65 7.21 -7.50
N GLY A 72 5.75 6.24 -7.34
CA GLY A 72 5.92 4.88 -7.83
C GLY A 72 6.85 4.03 -6.96
N GLY A 73 6.89 4.30 -5.66
CA GLY A 73 7.68 3.54 -4.68
C GLY A 73 9.14 3.96 -4.57
N ARG A 74 9.51 5.15 -5.08
CA ARG A 74 10.85 5.71 -4.88
C ARG A 74 11.00 6.26 -3.47
N THR A 75 9.96 6.91 -2.96
CA THR A 75 9.87 7.36 -1.57
C THR A 75 8.58 6.86 -0.93
N TRP A 76 8.64 6.63 0.39
CA TRP A 76 7.55 6.10 1.20
C TRP A 76 7.32 6.98 2.42
N ARG A 77 6.05 7.20 2.78
CA ARG A 77 5.64 7.98 3.94
C ARG A 77 4.68 7.16 4.80
N HIS A 78 4.84 7.26 6.12
CA HIS A 78 3.87 6.72 7.07
C HIS A 78 2.63 7.61 7.10
N PRO A 79 1.43 7.04 7.30
CA PRO A 79 0.23 7.81 7.59
C PRO A 79 0.41 8.62 8.86
N ASN A 80 -0.24 9.78 8.93
CA ASN A 80 -0.17 10.70 10.07
C ASN A 80 1.27 11.14 10.45
N ASN A 81 2.27 10.92 9.58
CA ASN A 81 3.69 11.11 9.86
C ASN A 81 4.18 10.43 11.16
N ARG A 82 3.55 9.32 11.58
CA ARG A 82 3.88 8.61 12.82
C ARG A 82 3.82 7.10 12.66
N PHE A 83 4.52 6.38 13.53
CA PHE A 83 4.32 4.95 13.69
C PHE A 83 2.98 4.68 14.37
N THR A 84 2.32 3.60 13.97
CA THR A 84 1.01 3.19 14.48
C THR A 84 1.05 1.72 14.88
N SER A 85 0.45 1.38 16.02
CA SER A 85 0.40 0.02 16.58
C SER A 85 -0.83 -0.77 16.10
N TRP A 86 -1.12 -0.72 14.79
CA TRP A 86 -2.27 -1.41 14.20
C TRP A 86 -1.98 -2.88 13.85
N GLY A 87 -0.76 -3.37 14.09
CA GLY A 87 -0.31 -4.69 13.68
C GLY A 87 -0.12 -4.81 12.17
N GLU A 88 -0.12 -6.05 11.67
CA GLU A 88 0.01 -6.31 10.24
C GLU A 88 -1.23 -5.84 9.48
N ILE A 89 -1.01 -5.18 8.34
CA ILE A 89 -2.10 -4.76 7.45
C ILE A 89 -2.29 -5.80 6.35
N ARG A 90 -3.30 -6.65 6.54
CA ARG A 90 -3.57 -7.82 5.70
C ARG A 90 -4.20 -7.45 4.36
N GLN A 91 -4.90 -6.32 4.29
CA GLN A 91 -5.51 -5.85 3.04
C GLN A 91 -5.70 -4.34 3.05
N ILE A 92 -5.57 -3.72 1.87
CA ILE A 92 -5.93 -2.32 1.60
C ILE A 92 -6.79 -2.31 0.35
N VAL A 93 -7.95 -1.65 0.41
CA VAL A 93 -8.85 -1.46 -0.72
C VAL A 93 -9.24 0.00 -0.89
N LEU A 94 -9.44 0.41 -2.14
CA LEU A 94 -9.89 1.76 -2.49
C LEU A 94 -11.37 1.73 -2.83
N HIS A 95 -12.10 2.78 -2.46
CA HIS A 95 -13.47 2.96 -2.94
C HIS A 95 -13.46 3.19 -4.47
N PRO A 96 -14.25 2.44 -5.25
CA PRO A 96 -14.12 2.37 -6.71
C PRO A 96 -14.41 3.70 -7.41
N ARG A 97 -15.29 4.53 -6.84
CA ARG A 97 -15.67 5.84 -7.40
C ARG A 97 -14.98 7.03 -6.74
N ASN A 98 -14.36 6.83 -5.58
CA ASN A 98 -13.70 7.89 -4.82
C ASN A 98 -12.41 7.35 -4.20
N PRO A 99 -11.29 7.34 -4.95
CA PRO A 99 -10.02 6.80 -4.46
C PRO A 99 -9.39 7.56 -3.29
N ARG A 100 -10.00 8.66 -2.81
CA ARG A 100 -9.62 9.31 -1.55
C ARG A 100 -10.14 8.51 -0.34
N VAL A 101 -11.17 7.70 -0.54
CA VAL A 101 -11.69 6.80 0.50
C VAL A 101 -11.00 5.43 0.36
N LEU A 102 -10.34 5.01 1.43
CA LEU A 102 -9.68 3.71 1.52
C LEU A 102 -10.07 3.00 2.81
N TYR A 103 -10.02 1.67 2.76
CA TYR A 103 -10.20 0.81 3.93
C TYR A 103 -9.00 -0.12 4.07
N ALA A 104 -8.62 -0.41 5.30
CA ALA A 104 -7.55 -1.33 5.60
C ALA A 104 -7.97 -2.29 6.71
N ALA A 105 -7.65 -3.57 6.54
CA ALA A 105 -7.84 -4.59 7.55
C ALA A 105 -6.51 -4.75 8.32
N ALA A 106 -6.55 -4.41 9.60
CA ALA A 106 -5.42 -4.40 10.50
C ALA A 106 -5.61 -5.46 11.60
N GLU A 107 -4.56 -6.23 11.92
CA GLU A 107 -4.67 -7.31 12.91
C GLU A 107 -5.02 -6.81 14.32
N GLN A 108 -4.47 -5.66 14.72
CA GLN A 108 -4.71 -5.09 16.05
C GLN A 108 -5.64 -3.87 15.99
N GLY A 109 -5.70 -3.17 14.85
CA GLY A 109 -6.53 -1.97 14.66
C GLY A 109 -7.94 -2.24 14.11
N GLY A 110 -8.30 -3.51 13.85
CA GLY A 110 -9.58 -3.84 13.22
C GLY A 110 -9.71 -3.25 11.81
N VAL A 111 -10.82 -2.57 11.52
CA VAL A 111 -11.02 -1.89 10.24
C VAL A 111 -10.63 -0.43 10.38
N LEU A 112 -9.68 0.00 9.56
CA LEU A 112 -9.27 1.40 9.45
C LEU A 112 -9.91 2.03 8.20
N LYS A 113 -10.22 3.31 8.29
CA LYS A 113 -10.71 4.12 7.17
C LYS A 113 -9.85 5.35 6.97
N SER A 114 -9.60 5.67 5.71
CA SER A 114 -9.07 6.96 5.28
C SER A 114 -10.07 7.67 4.38
N THR A 115 -10.12 8.99 4.45
CA THR A 115 -10.94 9.85 3.56
C THR A 115 -10.08 10.86 2.77
N ASP A 116 -8.76 10.82 2.93
CA ASP A 116 -7.80 11.76 2.35
C ASP A 116 -6.74 11.09 1.44
N GLY A 117 -7.05 9.90 0.94
CA GLY A 117 -6.15 9.13 0.08
C GLY A 117 -5.04 8.45 0.86
N GLY A 118 -5.29 8.04 2.10
CA GLY A 118 -4.36 7.33 2.97
C GLY A 118 -3.24 8.21 3.50
N ALA A 119 -3.45 9.54 3.58
CA ALA A 119 -2.54 10.43 4.30
C ALA A 119 -2.78 10.32 5.81
N SER A 120 -4.04 10.17 6.22
CA SER A 120 -4.47 9.82 7.58
C SER A 120 -5.43 8.64 7.58
N TRP A 121 -5.48 7.94 8.72
CA TRP A 121 -6.37 6.82 8.97
C TRP A 121 -6.93 6.93 10.37
N ALA A 122 -8.20 6.53 10.50
CA ALA A 122 -8.92 6.44 11.76
C ALA A 122 -9.66 5.10 11.83
N ASP A 123 -9.96 4.67 13.04
CA ASP A 123 -10.75 3.49 13.33
C ASP A 123 -12.15 3.65 12.71
N ALA A 124 -12.61 2.63 11.98
CA ALA A 124 -13.91 2.62 11.32
C ALA A 124 -15.01 1.96 12.17
N ASN A 125 -14.62 1.37 13.30
CA ASN A 125 -15.48 0.67 14.26
C ASN A 125 -16.06 1.56 15.37
N VAL A 126 -15.89 2.88 15.29
CA VAL A 126 -16.66 3.84 16.10
C VAL A 126 -18.03 4.05 15.46
N GLY A 127 -18.94 3.13 15.78
CA GLY A 127 -20.38 3.25 15.61
C GLY A 127 -21.06 3.44 16.96
#